data_AF-A0A9X3TU83-F1
#
_entry.id   AF-A0A9X3TU83-F1
#
_cell.length_a   1.000
_cell.length_b   1.000
_cell.length_c   1.000
_cell.angle_alpha   90.00
_cell.angle_beta   90.00
_cell.angle_gamma   90.00
#
_symmetry.space_group_name_H-M   'P 1'
#
loop_
_entity.id
_entity.type
_entity.pdbx_description
1 polymer ?
#
loop_
_entity_poly.entity_id
_entity_poly.type
_entity_poly.pdbx_seq_one_letter_code
_entity_poly.pdbx_strand_id
1 'polypeptide(L)'
;MGHDFQALKASAREIPGVREYLQSFPAIIADLVMSRRIQMGLSQEQLAELAETTQATISRIESGDEDVELGVLTDVFKVLGITS
;
A
#
# COMPACT_ATOMS: atom_id res chain seq x y z
N MET A 1 21.70 -8.32 7.10
CA MET A 1 20.54 -7.72 7.81
C MET A 1 19.17 -8.09 7.20
N GLY A 2 19.05 -8.59 5.96
CA GLY A 2 17.74 -8.97 5.38
C GLY A 2 17.14 -10.31 5.83
N HIS A 3 17.94 -11.23 6.39
CA HIS A 3 17.46 -12.54 6.87
C HIS A 3 16.56 -12.43 8.10
N ASP A 4 16.80 -11.44 8.96
CA ASP A 4 16.05 -11.24 10.21
C ASP A 4 14.62 -10.77 9.94
N PHE A 5 14.44 -9.85 8.98
CA PHE A 5 13.12 -9.34 8.60
C PHE A 5 12.23 -10.41 7.93
N GLN A 6 12.79 -11.24 7.05
CA GLN A 6 12.01 -12.30 6.41
C GLN A 6 11.64 -13.42 7.40
N ALA A 7 12.54 -13.75 8.32
CA ALA A 7 12.25 -14.67 9.42
C ALA A 7 11.14 -14.11 10.33
N LEU A 8 11.24 -12.83 10.71
CA LEU A 8 10.21 -12.14 11.49
C LEU A 8 8.85 -12.17 10.79
N LYS A 9 8.80 -11.88 9.48
CA LYS A 9 7.55 -11.91 8.69
C LYS A 9 6.97 -13.32 8.59
N ALA A 10 7.82 -14.35 8.49
CA ALA A 10 7.39 -15.74 8.48
C ALA A 10 6.77 -16.14 9.81
N SER A 11 7.45 -15.88 10.93
CA SER A 11 6.94 -16.16 12.28
C SER A 11 5.69 -15.35 12.63
N ALA A 12 5.61 -14.09 12.19
CA ALA A 12 4.44 -13.24 12.39
C ALA A 12 3.16 -13.84 11.75
N ARG A 13 3.27 -14.51 10.60
CA ARG A 13 2.14 -15.17 9.92
C ARG A 13 1.61 -16.42 10.63
N GLU A 14 2.36 -16.95 11.60
CA GLU A 14 1.91 -18.09 12.41
C GLU A 14 0.96 -17.65 13.52
N ILE A 15 0.93 -16.36 13.87
CA ILE A 15 0.02 -15.79 14.85
C ILE A 15 -1.33 -15.53 14.15
N PRO A 16 -2.45 -16.18 14.56
CA PRO A 16 -3.73 -16.11 13.85
C PRO A 16 -4.21 -14.68 13.55
N GLY A 17 -4.22 -13.79 14.55
CA GLY A 17 -4.67 -12.39 14.37
C GLY A 17 -3.72 -11.54 13.53
N VAL A 18 -2.43 -11.87 13.49
CA VAL A 18 -1.47 -11.17 12.63
C VAL A 18 -1.62 -11.64 11.18
N ARG A 19 -1.92 -12.92 10.96
CA ARG A 19 -2.23 -13.44 9.63
C ARG A 19 -3.46 -12.78 9.04
N GLU A 20 -4.55 -12.69 9.81
CA GLU A 20 -5.79 -12.03 9.39
C GLU A 20 -5.54 -10.56 9.04
N TYR A 21 -4.78 -9.83 9.86
CA TYR A 21 -4.40 -8.45 9.56
C TYR A 21 -3.56 -8.34 8.28
N LEU A 22 -2.55 -9.19 8.10
CA LEU A 22 -1.69 -9.20 6.90
C LEU A 22 -2.43 -9.61 5.63
N GLN A 23 -3.59 -10.27 5.75
CA GLN A 23 -4.47 -10.65 4.64
C GLN A 23 -5.68 -9.72 4.51
N SER A 24 -5.77 -8.68 5.35
CA SER A 24 -6.84 -7.69 5.26
C SER A 24 -6.74 -6.93 3.94
N PHE A 25 -7.89 -6.50 3.42
CA PHE A 25 -7.96 -5.71 2.20
C PHE A 25 -7.07 -4.45 2.26
N PRO A 26 -7.09 -3.63 3.34
CA PRO A 26 -6.22 -2.45 3.44
C PRO A 26 -4.73 -2.81 3.39
N ALA A 27 -4.31 -3.88 4.07
CA ALA A 27 -2.91 -4.31 4.05
C ALA A 27 -2.45 -4.77 2.66
N ILE A 28 -3.31 -5.45 1.91
CA ILE A 28 -3.04 -5.87 0.54
C ILE A 28 -2.93 -4.64 -0.38
N ILE A 29 -3.85 -3.67 -0.26
CA ILE A 29 -3.84 -2.45 -1.06
C ILE A 29 -2.59 -1.61 -0.75
N ALA A 30 -2.23 -1.47 0.52
CA ALA A 30 -1.03 -0.74 0.95
C ALA A 30 0.24 -1.29 0.28
N ASP A 31 0.44 -2.62 0.34
CA ASP A 31 1.61 -3.28 -0.25
C ASP A 31 1.63 -3.14 -1.78
N LEU A 32 0.46 -3.27 -2.43
CA LEU A 32 0.30 -3.13 -3.88
C LEU A 32 0.65 -1.71 -4.35
N VAL A 33 0.08 -0.68 -3.73
CA VAL A 33 0.28 0.73 -4.09
C VAL A 33 1.74 1.12 -3.88
N MET A 34 2.30 0.82 -2.71
CA MET A 34 3.69 1.14 -2.39
C MET A 34 4.65 0.44 -3.35
N SER A 35 4.48 -0.86 -3.57
CA SER A 35 5.35 -1.65 -4.46
C SER A 35 5.31 -1.11 -5.89
N ARG A 36 4.12 -0.79 -6.40
CA ARG A 36 3.96 -0.29 -7.76
C ARG A 36 4.52 1.13 -7.92
N ARG A 37 4.28 2.01 -6.95
CA ARG A 37 4.86 3.37 -6.94
C ARG A 37 6.39 3.33 -6.98
N ILE A 38 7.01 2.48 -6.16
CA ILE A 38 8.47 2.32 -6.12
C ILE A 38 9.00 1.77 -7.46
N GLN A 39 8.31 0.79 -8.07
CA GLN A 39 8.69 0.27 -9.40
C GLN A 39 8.66 1.34 -10.49
N MET A 40 7.75 2.32 -10.38
CA MET A 40 7.65 3.45 -11.29
C MET A 40 8.66 4.58 -10.97
N GLY A 41 9.41 4.48 -9.87
CA GLY A 41 10.38 5.50 -9.47
C GLY A 41 9.75 6.78 -8.93
N LEU A 42 8.50 6.72 -8.45
CA LEU A 42 7.76 7.88 -7.97
C LEU A 42 7.94 8.08 -6.46
N SER A 43 8.04 9.34 -6.02
CA SER A 43 7.82 9.72 -4.62
C SER A 43 6.32 9.69 -4.29
N GLN A 44 5.96 9.72 -3.00
CA GLN A 44 4.56 9.82 -2.60
C GLN A 44 3.92 11.15 -3.05
N GLU A 45 4.69 12.25 -3.06
CA GLU A 45 4.24 13.55 -3.58
C GLU A 45 3.95 13.48 -5.08
N GLN A 46 4.83 12.85 -5.86
CA GLN A 46 4.63 12.71 -7.30
C GLN A 46 3.40 11.85 -7.63
N LEU A 47 3.18 10.76 -6.90
CA LEU A 47 1.95 9.97 -7.06
C LEU A 47 0.71 10.78 -6.69
N ALA A 48 0.78 11.57 -5.61
CA ALA A 48 -0.32 12.41 -5.18
C ALA A 48 -0.70 13.46 -6.23
N GLU A 49 0.29 14.12 -6.83
CA GLU A 49 0.09 15.09 -7.92
C GLU A 49 -0.59 14.45 -9.13
N LEU A 50 -0.11 13.28 -9.57
CA LEU A 50 -0.69 12.56 -10.71
C LEU A 50 -2.10 12.05 -10.45
N ALA A 51 -2.42 11.70 -9.21
CA ALA A 51 -3.73 11.19 -8.79
C ALA A 51 -4.66 12.28 -8.25
N GLU A 52 -4.29 13.56 -8.42
CA GLU A 52 -5.07 14.72 -7.96
C GLU A 52 -5.47 14.65 -6.47
N THR A 53 -4.56 14.19 -5.62
CA THR A 53 -4.75 14.05 -4.17
C THR A 53 -3.58 14.64 -3.37
N THR A 54 -3.46 14.30 -2.08
CA THR A 54 -2.38 14.79 -1.21
C THR A 54 -1.39 13.68 -0.87
N GLN A 55 -0.13 14.06 -0.61
CA GLN A 55 0.88 13.11 -0.12
C GLN A 55 0.43 12.42 1.18
N ALA A 56 -0.28 13.14 2.06
CA ALA A 56 -0.84 12.57 3.27
C ALA A 56 -1.86 11.45 2.97
N THR A 57 -2.69 11.63 1.94
CA THR A 57 -3.62 10.58 1.48
C THR A 57 -2.86 9.37 0.94
N ILE A 58 -1.82 9.56 0.12
CA ILE A 58 -0.96 8.46 -0.33
C ILE A 58 -0.31 7.74 0.85
N SER A 59 0.18 8.48 1.86
CA SER A 59 0.74 7.89 3.07
C SER A 59 -0.27 7.05 3.84
N ARG A 60 -1.53 7.49 3.95
CA ARG A 60 -2.60 6.73 4.62
C ARG A 60 -2.89 5.43 3.87
N ILE A 61 -2.99 5.50 2.54
CA ILE A 61 -3.16 4.30 1.69
C ILE A 61 -2.01 3.32 1.91
N GLU A 62 -0.76 3.77 1.83
CA GLU A 62 0.43 2.92 2.00
C GLU A 62 0.64 2.41 3.42
N SER A 63 -0.09 2.94 4.40
CA SER A 63 -0.15 2.42 5.77
C SER A 63 -1.30 1.45 6.04
N GLY A 64 -2.21 1.27 5.07
CA GLY A 64 -3.38 0.41 5.22
C GLY A 64 -4.50 1.03 6.06
N ASP A 65 -4.67 2.36 5.98
CA ASP A 65 -5.81 3.06 6.59
C ASP A 65 -7.13 2.61 5.94
N GLU A 66 -8.11 2.24 6.78
CA GLU A 66 -9.43 1.73 6.36
C GLU A 66 -10.37 2.83 5.85
N ASP A 67 -10.12 4.08 6.21
CA ASP A 67 -11.03 5.22 5.96
C ASP A 67 -10.70 5.99 4.66
N VAL A 68 -9.93 5.39 3.74
CA VAL A 68 -9.66 6.02 2.44
C VAL A 68 -10.83 5.77 1.49
N GLU A 69 -11.38 6.85 0.94
CA GLU A 69 -12.49 6.78 -0.01
C GLU A 69 -12.13 5.97 -1.27
N LEU A 70 -13.07 5.12 -1.71
CA LEU A 70 -12.91 4.25 -2.88
C LEU A 70 -12.62 5.02 -4.18
N GLY A 71 -13.16 6.23 -4.32
CA GLY A 71 -12.87 7.11 -5.47
C GLY A 71 -11.39 7.45 -5.57
N VAL A 72 -10.79 7.87 -4.45
CA VAL A 72 -9.36 8.19 -4.37
C VAL A 72 -8.51 6.95 -4.66
N LEU A 73 -8.87 5.79 -4.11
CA LEU A 73 -8.18 4.52 -4.43
C LEU A 73 -8.23 4.21 -5.93
N THR A 74 -9.37 4.45 -6.56
CA THR A 74 -9.55 4.21 -8.00
C THR A 74 -8.65 5.11 -8.84
N ASP A 75 -8.54 6.39 -8.51
CA ASP A 75 -7.70 7.34 -9.25
C ASP A 75 -6.20 7.02 -9.08
N VAL A 76 -5.79 6.66 -7.87
CA VAL A 76 -4.44 6.14 -7.61
C VAL A 76 -4.16 4.89 -8.43
N PHE A 77 -5.09 3.93 -8.51
CA PHE A 77 -4.90 2.71 -9.29
C PHE A 77 -4.78 2.96 -10.79
N LYS A 78 -5.50 3.94 -11.33
CA LYS A 78 -5.37 4.33 -12.75
C LYS A 78 -3.98 4.91 -13.03
N VAL A 79 -3.49 5.82 -12.19
CA VAL A 79 -2.14 6.39 -12.33
C VAL A 79 -1.06 5.32 -12.28
N LEU A 80 -1.23 4.33 -11.39
CA LEU A 80 -0.30 3.21 -11.24
C LEU A 80 -0.43 2.15 -12.36
N GLY A 81 -1.42 2.27 -13.24
CA GLY A 81 -1.72 1.32 -14.31
C GLY A 81 -2.18 -0.05 -13.81
N ILE A 82 -2.82 -0.09 -12.64
CA ILE A 82 -3.39 -1.32 -12.04
C ILE A 82 -4.77 -1.61 -12.65
N THR A 83 -5.54 -0.57 -12.93
CA THR A 83 -6.84 -0.65 -13.60
C THR A 83 -6.90 0.34 -14.76
N SER A 84 -7.72 0.00 -15.76
CA SER A 84 -8.09 0.86 -16.89
C SER A 84 -9.27 1.77 -16.55
#